data_AF-A0A452UW71-F1
#
_entry.id   AF-A0A452UW71-F1
#
_cell.length_a   1.000
_cell.length_b   1.000
_cell.length_c   1.000
_cell.angle_alpha   90.00
_cell.angle_beta   90.00
_cell.angle_gamma   90.00
#
_symmetry.space_group_name_H-M   'P 1'
#
loop_
_entity.id
_entity.type
_entity.pdbx_description
1 polymer ?
#
loop_
_entity_poly.entity_id
_entity_poly.type
_entity_poly.pdbx_seq_one_letter_code
_entity_poly.pdbx_strand_id
1 'polypeptide(L)'
;MAAARTVNAESACEEKGPEGSCPESVPPGATIPRVKLLDTLVDTFLQKLVAAGSFQRFTDCYKRLHQLQPEMTQRIYDKFVTQLQTSVREEISEIKAEGNLEAVLNALDKIVEEGKDRTEPAW
;
A
#
# COMPACT_ATOMS: atom_id res chain seq x y z
N MET A 1 -2.60 -56.14 -27.43
CA MET A 1 -2.01 -56.96 -26.36
C MET A 1 -2.45 -56.37 -25.04
N ALA A 2 -3.14 -57.18 -24.23
CA ALA A 2 -3.58 -56.84 -22.89
C ALA A 2 -2.63 -57.45 -21.85
N ALA A 3 -2.23 -56.66 -20.87
CA ALA A 3 -1.72 -57.00 -19.53
C ALA A 3 -1.33 -55.65 -18.88
N ALA A 4 -1.50 -55.36 -17.59
CA ALA A 4 -1.69 -56.21 -16.44
C ALA A 4 -2.47 -55.47 -15.35
N ARG A 5 -3.09 -56.26 -14.47
CA ARG A 5 -3.63 -55.87 -13.17
C ARG A 5 -2.50 -55.55 -12.18
N THR A 6 -2.76 -54.64 -11.26
CA THR A 6 -2.35 -54.78 -9.85
C THR A 6 -3.28 -53.93 -8.98
N VAL A 7 -3.82 -54.57 -7.93
CA VAL A 7 -4.60 -53.96 -6.85
C VAL A 7 -3.74 -54.02 -5.59
N ASN A 8 -3.93 -53.00 -4.74
CA ASN A 8 -3.68 -52.92 -3.31
C ASN A 8 -2.46 -52.09 -2.87
N ALA A 9 -2.74 -50.95 -2.24
CA ALA A 9 -2.01 -50.43 -1.09
C ALA A 9 -2.91 -49.39 -0.39
N GLU A 10 -3.28 -49.71 0.83
CA GLU A 10 -3.96 -48.84 1.79
C GLU A 10 -3.01 -47.69 2.18
N SER A 11 -3.52 -46.46 2.22
CA SER A 11 -2.97 -45.41 3.08
C SER A 11 -4.03 -44.33 3.23
N ALA A 12 -4.74 -44.37 4.36
CA ALA A 12 -5.50 -43.23 4.84
C ALA A 12 -4.52 -42.11 5.21
N CYS A 13 -4.54 -41.02 4.45
CA CYS A 13 -3.96 -39.75 4.86
C CYS A 13 -5.10 -38.74 4.94
N GLU A 14 -5.43 -38.34 6.16
CA GLU A 14 -6.21 -37.14 6.43
C GLU A 14 -5.42 -35.93 5.91
N GLU A 15 -5.78 -35.44 4.73
CA GLU A 15 -5.35 -34.12 4.26
C GLU A 15 -6.39 -33.11 4.74
N LYS A 16 -6.16 -32.59 5.95
CA LYS A 16 -6.89 -31.47 6.52
C LYS A 16 -6.55 -30.24 5.68
N GLY A 17 -7.36 -29.99 4.65
CA GLY A 17 -7.18 -28.84 3.77
C GLY A 17 -7.06 -27.54 4.56
N PRO A 18 -6.27 -26.56 4.08
CA PRO A 18 -6.19 -25.27 4.74
C PRO A 18 -7.57 -24.64 4.67
N GLU A 19 -8.17 -24.43 5.85
CA GLU A 19 -9.36 -23.62 6.00
C GLU A 19 -9.11 -22.30 5.24
N GLY A 20 -9.81 -22.14 4.13
CA GLY A 20 -9.88 -20.90 3.41
C GLY A 20 -10.39 -19.87 4.40
N SER A 21 -9.46 -19.07 4.93
CA SER A 21 -9.81 -17.90 5.72
C SER A 21 -10.47 -16.94 4.75
N CYS A 22 -11.80 -17.03 4.73
CA CYS A 22 -12.67 -16.06 4.11
C CYS A 22 -12.33 -14.72 4.74
N PRO A 23 -11.99 -13.67 3.98
CA PRO A 23 -11.78 -12.36 4.57
C PRO A 23 -13.08 -11.98 5.27
N GLU A 24 -12.95 -11.75 6.57
CA GLU A 24 -14.01 -11.25 7.43
C GLU A 24 -14.68 -10.09 6.70
N SER A 25 -15.97 -10.27 6.41
CA SER A 25 -16.74 -9.34 5.61
C SER A 25 -16.82 -8.04 6.39
N VAL A 26 -16.05 -7.05 5.96
CA VAL A 26 -16.15 -5.68 6.46
C VAL A 26 -17.62 -5.25 6.29
N PRO A 27 -18.29 -4.79 7.35
CA PRO A 27 -19.68 -4.38 7.25
C PRO A 27 -19.80 -3.27 6.19
N PRO A 28 -20.83 -3.33 5.33
CA PRO A 28 -21.11 -2.26 4.36
C PRO A 28 -21.56 -1.02 5.14
N GLY A 29 -20.59 -0.20 5.53
CA GLY A 29 -20.80 0.97 6.39
C GLY A 29 -19.60 1.38 7.24
N ALA A 30 -18.50 0.62 7.26
CA ALA A 30 -17.28 1.06 7.93
C ALA A 30 -16.63 2.21 7.15
N THR A 31 -16.84 3.44 7.61
CA THR A 31 -16.15 4.63 7.11
C THR A 31 -14.63 4.44 7.30
N ILE A 32 -13.86 4.57 6.22
CA ILE A 32 -12.39 4.50 6.30
C ILE A 32 -11.92 5.62 7.24
N PRO A 33 -11.13 5.32 8.31
CA PRO A 33 -10.65 6.34 9.22
C PRO A 33 -9.90 7.43 8.47
N ARG A 34 -10.18 8.70 8.76
CA ARG A 34 -9.59 9.82 7.99
C ARG A 34 -8.08 9.86 8.09
N VAL A 35 -7.51 9.41 9.20
CA VAL A 35 -6.06 9.26 9.35
C VAL A 35 -5.48 8.25 8.35
N LYS A 36 -6.18 7.13 8.09
CA LYS A 36 -5.76 6.13 7.10
C LYS A 36 -5.95 6.63 5.67
N LEU A 37 -6.98 7.44 5.44
CA LEU A 37 -7.14 8.13 4.16
C LEU A 37 -5.96 9.09 3.91
N LEU A 38 -5.53 9.86 4.92
CA LEU A 38 -4.37 10.72 4.81
C LEU A 38 -3.09 9.92 4.48
N ASP A 39 -2.83 8.82 5.19
CA ASP A 39 -1.70 7.93 4.92
C ASP A 39 -1.73 7.42 3.46
N THR A 40 -2.91 7.00 3.01
CA THR A 40 -3.13 6.49 1.65
C THR A 40 -2.90 7.57 0.58
N LEU A 41 -3.31 8.81 0.85
CA LEU A 41 -3.10 9.94 -0.06
C LEU A 41 -1.61 10.23 -0.23
N VAL A 42 -0.83 10.18 0.86
CA VAL A 42 0.62 10.37 0.85
C VAL A 42 1.31 9.24 0.08
N ASP A 43 0.89 8.00 0.32
CA ASP A 43 1.38 6.84 -0.43
C ASP A 43 1.11 6.97 -1.92
N THR A 44 -0.11 7.33 -2.28
CA THR A 44 -0.53 7.52 -3.66
C THR A 44 0.25 8.67 -4.31
N PHE A 45 0.42 9.78 -3.61
CA PHE A 45 1.22 10.92 -4.08
C PHE A 45 2.65 10.49 -4.40
N LEU A 46 3.33 9.80 -3.48
CA LEU A 46 4.70 9.32 -3.68
C LEU A 46 4.81 8.32 -4.83
N GLN A 47 3.83 7.41 -4.97
CA GLN A 47 3.77 6.50 -6.11
C GLN A 47 3.65 7.26 -7.44
N LYS A 48 2.76 8.25 -7.52
CA LYS A 48 2.58 9.05 -8.74
C LYS A 48 3.81 9.91 -9.05
N LEU A 49 4.45 10.46 -8.02
CA LEU A 49 5.67 11.23 -8.16
C LEU A 49 6.81 10.39 -8.74
N VAL A 50 7.04 9.19 -8.19
CA VAL A 50 8.08 8.26 -8.68
C VAL A 50 7.75 7.74 -10.08
N ALA A 51 6.48 7.47 -10.37
CA ALA A 51 6.05 7.07 -11.71
C ALA A 51 6.31 8.18 -12.76
N ALA A 52 6.06 9.44 -12.41
CA ALA A 52 6.35 10.58 -13.27
C ALA A 52 7.86 10.79 -13.48
N GLY A 53 8.66 10.53 -12.45
CA GLY A 53 10.13 10.52 -12.49
C GLY A 53 10.72 9.12 -12.70
N SER A 54 10.14 8.28 -13.56
CA SER A 54 10.58 6.89 -13.75
C SER A 54 12.05 6.79 -14.15
N PHE A 55 12.69 5.65 -13.87
CA PHE A 55 14.10 5.42 -14.26
C PHE A 55 14.34 5.65 -15.75
N GLN A 56 13.38 5.25 -16.60
CA GLN A 56 13.43 5.52 -18.03
C GLN A 56 13.52 7.03 -18.33
N ARG A 57 12.67 7.85 -17.72
CA ARG A 57 12.71 9.31 -17.89
C ARG A 57 14.00 9.91 -17.34
N PHE A 58 14.52 9.35 -16.25
CA PHE A 58 15.80 9.77 -15.67
C PHE A 58 16.96 9.49 -16.64
N THR A 59 17.06 8.27 -17.18
CA THR A 59 18.12 7.90 -18.14
C THR A 59 17.96 8.63 -19.47
N ASP A 60 16.74 8.95 -19.90
CA ASP A 60 16.49 9.77 -21.08
C ASP A 60 17.05 11.20 -20.94
N CYS A 61 17.10 11.75 -19.73
CA CYS A 61 17.76 13.03 -19.43
C CYS A 61 19.28 12.89 -19.28
N TYR A 62 19.77 11.74 -18.83
CA TYR A 62 21.18 11.47 -18.53
C TYR A 62 21.81 10.39 -19.44
N LYS A 63 21.46 10.41 -20.74
CA LYS A 63 21.80 9.32 -21.69
C LYS A 63 23.28 8.95 -21.70
N ARG A 64 24.17 9.95 -21.75
CA ARG A 64 25.63 9.72 -21.81
C ARG A 64 26.13 9.03 -20.54
N LEU A 65 25.65 9.45 -19.37
CA LEU A 65 26.03 8.84 -18.10
C LEU A 65 25.54 7.40 -18.04
N HIS A 66 24.29 7.15 -18.43
CA HIS A 66 23.72 5.81 -18.45
C HIS A 66 24.46 4.86 -19.41
N GLN A 67 24.85 5.34 -20.59
CA GLN A 67 25.61 4.56 -21.57
C GLN A 67 27.02 4.20 -21.07
N LEU A 68 27.68 5.11 -20.35
CA LEU A 68 29.04 4.88 -19.83
C LEU A 68 29.05 4.03 -18.56
N GLN A 69 28.07 4.25 -17.66
CA GLN A 69 28.01 3.60 -16.35
C GLN A 69 26.55 3.28 -15.96
N PRO A 70 25.95 2.22 -16.54
CA PRO A 70 24.54 1.90 -16.32
C PRO A 70 24.26 1.49 -14.86
N GLU A 71 25.14 0.70 -14.23
CA GLU A 71 24.96 0.25 -12.85
C GLU A 71 25.07 1.41 -11.85
N MET A 72 26.02 2.33 -12.08
CA MET A 72 26.16 3.52 -11.25
C MET A 72 24.94 4.43 -11.39
N THR A 73 24.47 4.62 -12.62
CA THR A 73 23.27 5.43 -12.91
C THR A 73 22.04 4.87 -12.20
N GLN A 74 21.86 3.55 -12.22
CA GLN A 74 20.79 2.88 -11.49
C GLN A 74 20.91 3.09 -9.98
N ARG A 75 22.10 2.86 -9.39
CA ARG A 75 22.33 3.09 -7.96
C ARG A 75 22.05 4.53 -7.52
N ILE A 76 22.42 5.51 -8.36
CA ILE A 76 22.13 6.92 -8.09
C ILE A 76 20.61 7.14 -8.06
N TYR A 77 19.90 6.62 -9.07
CA TYR A 77 18.45 6.75 -9.14
C TYR A 77 17.74 6.08 -7.95
N ASP A 78 18.12 4.85 -7.62
CA ASP A 78 17.53 4.10 -6.51
C ASP A 78 17.75 4.83 -5.17
N LYS A 79 18.97 5.34 -4.95
CA LYS A 79 19.28 6.14 -3.77
C LYS A 79 18.48 7.44 -3.74
N PHE A 80 18.39 8.15 -4.86
CA PHE A 80 17.62 9.38 -4.97
C PHE A 80 16.14 9.15 -4.63
N VAL A 81 15.50 8.15 -5.25
CA VAL A 81 14.09 7.83 -5.00
C VAL A 81 13.85 7.42 -3.56
N THR A 82 14.71 6.55 -3.02
CA THR A 82 14.60 6.10 -1.62
C THR A 82 14.72 7.28 -0.67
N GLN A 83 15.73 8.13 -0.83
CA GLN A 83 15.93 9.29 0.03
C GLN A 83 14.79 10.30 -0.08
N LEU A 84 14.29 10.56 -1.28
CA LEU A 84 13.15 11.45 -1.51
C LEU A 84 11.90 10.92 -0.81
N GLN A 85 11.56 9.64 -1.01
CA GLN A 85 10.39 9.03 -0.40
C GLN A 85 10.49 9.01 1.12
N THR A 86 11.65 8.62 1.67
CA THR A 86 11.89 8.62 3.12
C THR A 86 11.76 10.02 3.70
N SER A 87 12.46 11.00 3.12
CA SER A 87 12.43 12.38 3.63
C SER A 87 11.02 12.98 3.62
N VAL A 88 10.24 12.78 2.56
CA VAL A 88 8.85 13.26 2.51
C VAL A 88 7.96 12.56 3.55
N ARG A 89 8.15 11.25 3.75
CA ARG A 89 7.38 10.50 4.77
C ARG A 89 7.71 10.96 6.18
N GLU A 90 8.99 11.20 6.46
CA GLU A 90 9.47 11.69 7.75
C GLU A 90 8.90 13.08 8.03
N GLU A 91 9.02 14.01 7.09
CA GLU A 91 8.49 15.37 7.20
C GLU A 91 6.98 15.36 7.48
N ILE A 92 6.21 14.57 6.72
CA ILE A 92 4.76 14.46 6.93
C ILE A 92 4.45 13.82 8.29
N SER A 93 5.24 12.85 8.74
CA SER A 93 5.06 12.23 10.05
C SER A 93 5.33 13.22 11.18
N GLU A 94 6.34 14.09 11.03
CA GLU A 94 6.64 15.19 11.95
C GLU A 94 5.49 16.19 12.00
N ILE A 95 4.99 16.65 10.85
CA ILE A 95 3.83 17.55 10.78
C ILE A 95 2.59 16.91 11.43
N LYS A 96 2.34 15.61 11.19
CA LYS A 96 1.24 14.88 11.83
C LYS A 96 1.37 14.85 13.34
N ALA A 97 2.58 14.66 13.85
CA ALA A 97 2.85 14.61 15.28
C ALA A 97 2.73 16.01 15.92
N GLU A 98 3.35 17.03 15.32
CA GLU A 98 3.30 18.41 15.80
C GLU A 98 1.86 18.93 15.88
N GLY A 99 1.07 18.70 14.83
CA GLY A 99 -0.33 19.12 14.80
C GLY A 99 -1.29 18.19 15.54
N ASN A 100 -0.81 17.09 16.14
CA ASN A 100 -1.64 16.05 16.76
C ASN A 100 -2.78 15.56 15.84
N LEU A 101 -2.48 15.42 14.55
CA LEU A 101 -3.49 15.19 13.50
C LEU A 101 -4.27 13.91 13.72
N GLU A 102 -3.64 12.87 14.26
CA GLU A 102 -4.33 11.60 14.54
C GLU A 102 -5.48 11.78 15.54
N ALA A 103 -5.23 12.46 16.66
CA ALA A 103 -6.28 12.73 17.64
C ALA A 103 -7.39 13.61 17.07
N VAL A 104 -7.02 14.66 16.32
CA VAL A 104 -7.98 15.59 15.71
C VAL A 104 -8.86 14.89 14.67
N LEU A 105 -8.27 14.07 13.79
CA LEU A 105 -9.01 13.33 12.77
C LEU A 105 -9.88 12.23 13.37
N ASN A 106 -9.41 11.54 14.41
CA ASN A 106 -10.23 10.55 15.12
C ASN A 106 -11.41 11.22 15.85
N ALA A 107 -11.21 12.41 16.43
CA ALA A 107 -12.30 13.18 17.02
C ALA A 107 -13.32 13.63 15.94
N LEU A 108 -12.85 14.04 14.76
CA LEU A 108 -13.72 14.37 13.64
C LEU A 108 -14.50 13.15 13.13
N ASP A 109 -13.86 11.98 13.03
CA ASP A 109 -14.53 10.72 12.67
C ASP A 109 -15.68 10.43 13.66
N LYS A 110 -15.45 10.62 14.96
CA LYS A 110 -16.47 10.48 16.00
C LYS A 110 -17.62 11.49 15.84
N ILE A 111 -17.33 12.77 15.61
CA ILE A 111 -18.37 13.81 15.41
C ILE A 111 -19.26 13.46 14.20
N VAL A 112 -18.66 12.99 13.12
CA VAL A 112 -19.38 12.59 11.91
C VAL A 112 -20.27 11.38 12.15
N GLU A 113 -19.77 10.37 12.87
CA GLU A 113 -20.57 9.20 13.24
C GLU A 113 -21.72 9.55 14.19
N GLU A 114 -21.53 10.45 15.15
CA GLU A 114 -22.59 10.94 16.05
C GLU A 114 -23.64 11.76 15.30
N GLY A 115 -23.24 12.46 14.23
CA GLY A 115 -24.09 13.29 13.41
C GLY A 115 -24.82 12.57 12.27
N LYS A 116 -24.53 11.28 12.01
CA LYS A 116 -24.94 10.59 10.77
C LYS A 116 -26.44 10.53 10.52
N ASP A 117 -27.25 10.55 11.58
CA ASP A 117 -28.71 10.48 11.48
C ASP A 117 -29.34 11.87 11.23
N ARG A 118 -28.56 12.96 11.35
CA ARG A 118 -29.00 14.32 11.05
C ARG A 118 -28.81 14.58 9.55
N THR A 119 -29.91 14.49 8.82
CA THR A 119 -29.94 14.64 7.35
C THR A 119 -30.17 16.07 6.89
N GLU A 120 -30.60 16.96 7.78
CA GLU A 120 -30.75 18.38 7.49
C GLU A 120 -29.38 19.06 7.39
N PRO A 121 -29.20 20.04 6.48
CA PRO A 121 -27.96 20.81 6.40
C PRO A 121 -27.59 21.42 7.75
N ALA A 122 -26.30 21.34 8.08
CA ALA A 122 -25.76 22.04 9.24
C ALA A 122 -25.93 23.57 9.07
N TRP A 123 -26.05 24.24 10.21
CA TRP A 123 -26.30 25.68 10.34
C TRP A 123 -25.03 26.51 10.11
#